data_AF-A0A2V9NBZ2-F1
#
_entry.id   AF-A0A2V9NBZ2-F1
#
_cell.length_a   1.000
_cell.length_b   1.000
_cell.length_c   1.000
_cell.angle_alpha   90.00
_cell.angle_beta   90.00
_cell.angle_gamma   90.00
#
_symmetry.space_group_name_H-M   'P 1'
#
loop_
_entity.id
_entity.type
_entity.pdbx_description
1 polymer ?
#
loop_
_entity_poly.entity_id
_entity_poly.type
_entity_poly.pdbx_seq_one_letter_code
_entity_poly.pdbx_strand_id
1 'polypeptide(L)' 'MTPTLSDKFTRNKPKLLDQVRDVIRLKHFSIRTEQSYIHWIRRFILFH' A
#
# COMPACT_ATOMS: atom_id res chain seq x y z
N MET A 1 -10.55 22.16 15.56
CA MET A 1 -9.29 21.38 15.55
C MET A 1 -9.42 20.31 14.47
N THR A 2 -8.75 20.50 13.34
CA THR A 2 -8.99 19.81 12.06
C THR A 2 -8.38 18.40 12.01
N PRO A 3 -9.17 17.33 11.81
CA PRO A 3 -8.60 16.03 11.45
C PRO A 3 -8.29 16.01 9.96
N THR A 4 -7.10 16.48 9.58
CA THR A 4 -6.52 16.19 8.27
C THR A 4 -5.54 15.03 8.41
N LEU A 5 -5.81 13.97 7.64
CA LEU A 5 -4.91 13.02 6.97
C LEU A 5 -5.66 11.68 6.88
N SER A 6 -6.58 11.56 5.93
CA SER A 6 -6.29 10.96 4.63
C SER A 6 -5.65 9.57 4.75
N ASP A 7 -6.48 8.53 4.90
CA ASP A 7 -6.17 7.29 4.20
C ASP A 7 -7.41 6.77 3.51
N LYS A 8 -7.59 7.24 2.27
CA LYS A 8 -8.54 6.64 1.33
C LYS A 8 -7.96 5.29 0.89
N PHE A 9 -8.10 4.26 1.72
CA PHE A 9 -8.06 2.90 1.20
C PHE A 9 -9.29 2.71 0.33
N THR A 10 -9.08 2.88 -0.97
CA THR A 10 -10.07 2.66 -2.02
C THR A 10 -10.66 1.27 -1.86
N ARG A 11 -11.85 1.19 -1.25
CA ARG A 11 -12.73 0.02 -1.27
C ARG A 11 -13.12 -0.24 -2.73
N ASN A 12 -12.39 -1.15 -3.40
CA ASN A 12 -12.94 -1.97 -4.48
C ASN A 12 -11.91 -3.00 -4.94
N LYS A 13 -12.29 -4.27 -4.78
CA LYS A 13 -11.62 -5.53 -5.19
C LYS A 13 -10.39 -5.88 -4.35
N PRO A 14 -10.16 -7.18 -4.01
CA PRO A 14 -8.91 -7.61 -3.40
C PRO A 14 -7.82 -7.38 -4.44
N LYS A 15 -7.15 -6.24 -4.32
CA LYS A 15 -6.14 -5.80 -5.27
C LYS A 15 -4.83 -6.49 -4.90
N LEU A 16 -4.00 -6.81 -5.88
CA LEU A 16 -2.63 -7.30 -5.70
C LEU A 16 -1.88 -6.55 -4.57
N LEU A 17 -2.17 -5.26 -4.41
CA LEU A 17 -1.62 -4.41 -3.36
C LEU A 17 -1.98 -4.86 -1.93
N ASP A 18 -3.19 -5.36 -1.69
CA ASP A 18 -3.59 -5.85 -0.37
C ASP A 18 -2.87 -7.15 -0.01
N GLN A 19 -2.70 -8.06 -0.98
CA GLN A 19 -1.90 -9.28 -0.78
C GLN A 19 -0.44 -8.95 -0.48
N VAL A 20 0.13 -7.96 -1.17
CA VAL A 20 1.50 -7.50 -0.92
C VAL A 20 1.63 -6.92 0.49
N ARG A 21 0.63 -6.16 0.97
CA ARG A 21 0.62 -5.64 2.35
C ARG A 21 0.64 -6.75 3.38
N ASP A 22 -0.18 -7.77 3.21
CA ASP A 22 -0.26 -8.89 4.14
C ASP A 22 1.09 -9.61 4.23
N VAL A 23 1.75 -9.86 3.09
CA VAL A 23 3.09 -10.46 3.06
C VAL A 23 4.14 -9.58 3.73
N ILE A 24 4.12 -8.26 3.50
CA ILE A 24 5.07 -7.32 4.09
C ILE A 24 4.89 -7.25 5.62
N ARG A 25 3.63 -7.26 6.08
CA ARG A 25 3.29 -7.29 7.51
C ARG A 25 3.68 -8.59 8.18
N LEU A 26 3.46 -9.73 7.53
CA LEU A 26 3.92 -11.05 8.01
C LEU A 26 5.45 -11.11 8.12
N LYS A 27 6.17 -10.41 7.24
CA LYS A 27 7.64 -10.27 7.32
C LYS A 27 8.11 -9.22 8.34
N HIS A 28 7.20 -8.60 9.10
CA HIS A 28 7.51 -7.58 10.12
C HIS A 28 8.35 -6.41 9.59
N PHE A 29 8.21 -6.09 8.30
CA PHE A 29 8.88 -4.92 7.76
C PHE A 29 8.25 -3.64 8.34
N SER A 30 9.07 -2.61 8.47
CA SER A 30 8.59 -1.31 8.91
C SER A 30 7.58 -0.73 7.92
N ILE A 31 6.63 0.06 8.45
CA ILE A 31 5.59 0.77 7.66
C ILE A 31 6.20 1.63 6.54
N ARG A 32 7.40 2.19 6.77
CA ARG A 32 8.14 2.95 5.73
C ARG A 32 8.52 2.11 4.52
N THR A 33 8.89 0.86 4.74
CA THR A 33 9.22 -0.10 3.68
C THR A 33 7.94 -0.51 2.95
N GLU A 34 6.85 -0.74 3.67
CA GLU A 34 5.53 -1.03 3.08
C GLU A 34 5.12 0.07 2.09
N GLN A 35 5.21 1.34 2.49
CA GLN A 35 4.84 2.46 1.63
C GLN A 35 5.72 2.58 0.38
N SER A 36 7.03 2.38 0.54
CA SER A 36 7.98 2.44 -0.58
C SER A 36 7.70 1.35 -1.62
N TYR A 37 7.46 0.11 -1.17
CA TYR A 37 7.13 -1.00 -2.06
C TYR A 37 5.81 -0.77 -2.80
N ILE A 38 4.76 -0.33 -2.10
CA ILE A 38 3.46 -0.03 -2.72
C ILE A 38 3.60 1.08 -3.77
N HIS A 39 4.42 2.09 -3.50
CA HIS A 39 4.68 3.18 -4.44
C HIS A 39 5.32 2.65 -5.73
N TRP A 40 6.37 1.83 -5.63
CA TRP A 40 7.02 1.21 -6.79
C TRP A 40 6.10 0.27 -7.56
N ILE A 41 5.29 -0.55 -6.87
CA ILE A 41 4.36 -1.48 -7.51
C ILE A 41 3.27 -0.74 -8.28
N ARG A 42 2.71 0.33 -7.71
CA ARG A 42 1.75 1.19 -8.44
C ARG A 42 2.37 1.79 -9.70
N ARG A 43 3.62 2.24 -9.61
CA ARG A 43 4.36 2.75 -10.75
C ARG A 43 4.56 1.66 -11.79
N PHE A 44 5.00 0.47 -11.39
CA PHE A 44 5.17 -0.66 -12.29
C PHE A 44 3.89 -1.00 -13.07
N ILE A 45 2.74 -1.09 -12.39
CA ILE A 45 1.44 -1.39 -13.05
C ILE A 45 0.99 -0.28 -14.01
N LEU A 46 1.38 0.97 -13.77
CA LEU A 46 1.01 2.08 -14.65
C LEU A 46 1.92 2.20 -15.89
N PHE A 47 3.14 1.66 -15.82
CA PHE A 47 4.15 1.76 -16.87
C PHE A 47 4.45 0.40 -17.56
N HIS A 48 3.72 -0.66 -17.24
CA HIS A 48 3.83 -2.02 -17.81
C HIS A 48 2.45 -2.66 -17.91
#